data_AF-A0A520VQ41-F1
#
_entry.id   AF-A0A520VQ41-F1
#
_cell.length_a   1.000
_cell.length_b   1.000
_cell.length_c   1.000
_cell.angle_alpha   90.00
_cell.angle_beta   90.00
_cell.angle_gamma   90.00
#
_symmetry.space_group_name_H-M   'P 1'
#
loop_
_entity.id
_entity.type
_entity.pdbx_description
1 polymer ?
#
loop_
_entity_poly.entity_id
_entity_poly.type
_entity_poly.pdbx_seq_one_letter_code
_entity_poly.pdbx_strand_id
1 'polypeptide(L)'
;MKNQKFLHIGCGNTILPKPFLNIDGRDLEGVDLVCDFKELPFDDCDFDLIYCSHVLEHFKRNQCETVLSEWFRCLKKGGIFRISVPDFSSLTKIYSIDNDLENIIGPLLGGQDYVTNFHYSAFDYISLKVLLEKIGLESIHKWNPRRTCHSHFWDFSQAQTNEIPISLNLQGYKPDNILNSKTQSIMKKIEEKLIHSGDQSEKFLQEVENFLESIPEY
;
A
#
# COMPACT_ATOMS: atom_id res chain seq x y z
N MET A 1 0.76 19.37 -17.27
CA MET A 1 1.15 18.27 -16.36
C MET A 1 -0.09 17.90 -15.55
N LYS A 2 -0.46 16.61 -15.46
CA LYS A 2 -1.60 16.20 -14.60
C LYS A 2 -1.28 16.63 -13.16
N ASN A 3 -2.20 17.36 -12.53
CA ASN A 3 -2.07 17.74 -11.13
C ASN A 3 -2.32 16.48 -10.28
N GLN A 4 -1.24 15.81 -9.86
CA GLN A 4 -1.32 14.61 -9.03
C GLN A 4 -1.90 14.97 -7.66
N LYS A 5 -2.72 14.08 -7.10
CA LYS A 5 -3.36 14.25 -5.78
C LYS A 5 -3.10 13.03 -4.92
N PHE A 6 -2.45 13.20 -3.77
CA PHE A 6 -2.12 12.10 -2.85
C PHE A 6 -2.87 12.26 -1.54
N LEU A 7 -3.29 11.15 -0.93
CA LEU A 7 -3.93 11.13 0.38
C LEU A 7 -2.99 10.49 1.41
N HIS A 8 -2.81 11.16 2.55
CA HIS A 8 -2.10 10.64 3.70
C HIS A 8 -3.09 10.46 4.86
N ILE A 9 -3.44 9.21 5.15
CA ILE A 9 -4.43 8.84 6.17
C ILE A 9 -3.71 8.60 7.50
N GLY A 10 -4.21 9.21 8.57
CA GLY A 10 -3.65 9.07 9.92
C GLY A 10 -2.30 9.75 10.05
N CYS A 11 -2.19 10.98 9.55
CA CYS A 11 -0.91 11.68 9.45
C CYS A 11 -0.26 12.02 10.80
N GLY A 12 -1.04 12.09 11.89
CA GLY A 12 -0.55 12.50 13.20
C GLY A 12 0.22 13.82 13.13
N ASN A 13 1.45 13.81 13.63
CA ASN A 13 2.36 14.96 13.56
C ASN A 13 3.24 14.97 12.29
N THR A 14 3.15 13.93 11.45
CA THR A 14 3.94 13.81 10.22
C THR A 14 3.16 14.43 9.07
N ILE A 15 3.29 15.75 8.91
CA ILE A 15 2.65 16.49 7.84
C ILE A 15 3.49 16.43 6.56
N LEU A 16 2.98 15.75 5.54
CA LEU A 16 3.64 15.62 4.25
C LEU A 16 3.28 16.82 3.34
N PRO A 17 4.25 17.40 2.62
CA PRO A 17 3.99 18.56 1.76
C PRO A 17 3.13 18.17 0.55
N LYS A 18 2.58 19.17 -0.14
CA LYS A 18 1.86 18.96 -1.40
C LYS A 18 2.70 18.11 -2.38
N PRO A 19 2.07 17.18 -3.12
CA PRO A 19 0.63 17.07 -3.35
C PRO A 19 -0.16 16.21 -2.34
N PHE A 20 0.37 15.92 -1.16
CA PHE A 20 -0.38 15.24 -0.10
C PHE A 20 -1.50 16.12 0.49
N LEU A 21 -2.65 15.51 0.68
CA LEU A 21 -3.71 15.93 1.58
C LEU A 21 -3.58 15.07 2.85
N ASN A 22 -3.30 15.71 3.97
CA ASN A 22 -3.07 15.05 5.26
C ASN A 22 -4.37 15.03 6.06
N ILE A 23 -4.83 13.84 6.43
CA ILE A 23 -6.03 13.68 7.25
C ILE A 23 -5.69 12.97 8.56
N ASP A 24 -6.39 13.33 9.62
CA ASP A 24 -6.32 12.63 10.91
C ASP A 24 -7.71 12.58 11.57
N GLY A 25 -7.92 11.66 12.51
CA GLY A 25 -9.13 11.65 13.33
C GLY A 25 -9.06 12.68 14.48
N ARG A 26 -7.89 13.27 14.71
CA ARG A 26 -7.62 14.27 15.74
C ARG A 26 -7.36 15.63 15.10
N ASP A 27 -7.77 16.67 15.80
CA ASP A 27 -7.48 18.06 15.43
C ASP A 27 -6.05 18.43 15.88
N LEU A 28 -5.09 18.32 14.95
CA LEU A 28 -3.67 18.56 15.18
C LEU A 28 -3.14 19.64 14.22
N GLU A 29 -2.05 20.30 14.60
CA GLU A 29 -1.43 21.33 13.77
C GLU A 29 -0.97 20.78 12.41
N GLY A 30 -1.37 21.46 11.33
CA GLY A 30 -0.99 21.14 9.96
C GLY A 30 -1.81 20.04 9.29
N VAL A 31 -2.78 19.42 9.98
CA VAL A 31 -3.77 18.52 9.39
C VAL A 31 -4.64 19.30 8.40
N ASP A 32 -4.76 18.84 7.16
CA ASP A 32 -5.59 19.50 6.14
C ASP A 32 -7.10 19.25 6.39
N LEU A 33 -7.47 18.07 6.93
CA LEU A 33 -8.85 17.71 7.23
C LEU A 33 -8.97 16.71 8.40
N VAL A 34 -9.87 16.99 9.34
CA VAL A 34 -10.23 16.07 10.43
C VAL A 34 -11.46 15.25 10.03
N CYS A 35 -11.35 13.91 9.98
CA CYS A 35 -12.47 13.04 9.59
C CYS A 35 -12.35 11.59 10.13
N ASP A 36 -13.47 10.86 10.14
CA ASP A 36 -13.48 9.41 10.42
C ASP A 36 -12.95 8.64 9.20
N PHE A 37 -12.00 7.72 9.40
CA PHE A 37 -11.43 6.93 8.31
C PHE A 37 -12.34 5.80 7.82
N LYS A 38 -13.47 5.54 8.49
CA LYS A 38 -14.48 4.56 8.05
C LYS A 38 -15.38 5.10 6.95
N GLU A 39 -15.46 6.42 6.79
CA GLU A 39 -16.29 7.10 5.79
C GLU A 39 -15.56 8.39 5.38
N LEU A 40 -14.79 8.30 4.30
CA LEU A 40 -13.96 9.41 3.85
C LEU A 40 -14.80 10.40 3.04
N PRO A 41 -14.71 11.72 3.30
CA PRO A 41 -15.49 12.74 2.61
C PRO A 41 -14.90 13.09 1.24
N PHE A 42 -14.56 12.08 0.45
CA PHE A 42 -13.99 12.20 -0.89
C PHE A 42 -14.78 11.39 -1.91
N ASP A 43 -14.72 11.83 -3.15
CA ASP A 43 -15.33 11.13 -4.27
C ASP A 43 -14.58 9.82 -4.61
N ASP A 44 -15.27 8.95 -5.32
CA ASP A 44 -14.66 7.76 -5.90
C ASP A 44 -13.52 8.16 -6.86
N CYS A 45 -12.41 7.41 -6.82
CA CYS A 45 -11.30 7.60 -7.76
C CYS A 45 -10.74 9.05 -7.80
N ASP A 46 -10.53 9.67 -6.65
CA ASP A 46 -10.03 11.04 -6.53
C ASP A 46 -8.49 11.11 -6.38
N PHE A 47 -7.86 10.08 -5.79
CA PHE A 47 -6.43 10.09 -5.46
C PHE A 47 -5.58 9.18 -6.34
N ASP A 48 -4.40 9.65 -6.72
CA ASP A 48 -3.41 8.90 -7.51
C ASP A 48 -2.53 8.00 -6.60
N LEU A 49 -2.39 8.38 -5.33
CA LEU A 49 -1.70 7.62 -4.27
C LEU A 49 -2.49 7.74 -2.98
N ILE A 50 -2.68 6.61 -2.28
CA ILE A 50 -3.09 6.60 -0.88
C ILE A 50 -1.95 6.02 -0.05
N TYR A 51 -1.59 6.72 1.01
CA TYR A 51 -0.57 6.35 1.97
C TYR A 51 -1.14 6.34 3.39
N CYS A 52 -0.83 5.31 4.17
CA CYS A 52 -1.12 5.24 5.60
C CYS A 52 -0.01 4.48 6.32
N SER A 53 0.34 4.94 7.52
CA SER A 53 1.38 4.35 8.35
C SER A 53 0.88 4.19 9.77
N HIS A 54 0.75 2.93 10.21
CA HIS A 54 0.29 2.56 11.55
C HIS A 54 -1.11 3.11 11.87
N VAL A 55 -2.09 2.69 11.05
CA VAL A 55 -3.49 3.12 11.15
C VAL A 55 -4.46 1.94 11.18
N LEU A 56 -4.25 0.93 10.33
CA LEU A 56 -5.21 -0.17 10.14
C LEU A 56 -5.40 -1.03 11.40
N GLU A 57 -4.36 -1.18 12.21
CA GLU A 57 -4.34 -1.93 13.46
C GLU A 57 -5.26 -1.35 14.53
N HIS A 58 -5.61 -0.07 14.43
CA HIS A 58 -6.58 0.59 15.31
C HIS A 58 -8.03 0.19 15.02
N PHE A 59 -8.28 -0.60 13.97
CA PHE A 59 -9.61 -1.14 13.67
C PHE A 59 -9.74 -2.59 14.12
N LYS A 60 -10.94 -2.96 14.56
CA LYS A 60 -11.27 -4.35 14.89
C LYS A 60 -11.12 -5.23 13.65
N ARG A 61 -10.72 -6.49 13.84
CA ARG A 61 -10.50 -7.46 12.74
C ARG A 61 -11.66 -7.57 11.75
N ASN A 62 -12.90 -7.48 12.23
CA ASN A 62 -14.10 -7.56 11.39
C ASN A 62 -14.45 -6.25 10.65
N GLN A 63 -13.71 -5.16 10.90
CA GLN A 63 -13.88 -3.85 10.27
C GLN A 63 -12.77 -3.54 9.25
N CYS A 64 -11.61 -4.19 9.35
CA CYS A 64 -10.45 -3.91 8.49
C CYS A 64 -10.80 -4.00 6.99
N GLU A 65 -11.58 -4.99 6.57
CA GLU A 65 -11.99 -5.14 5.16
C GLU A 65 -12.83 -3.95 4.70
N THR A 66 -13.86 -3.55 5.46
CA THR A 66 -14.72 -2.40 5.16
C THR A 66 -13.94 -1.08 5.11
N VAL A 67 -13.04 -0.85 6.05
CA VAL A 67 -12.19 0.35 6.10
C VAL A 67 -11.26 0.40 4.89
N LEU A 68 -10.60 -0.72 4.56
CA LEU A 68 -9.76 -0.81 3.38
C LEU A 68 -10.56 -0.62 2.09
N SER A 69 -11.79 -1.11 2.01
CA SER A 69 -12.68 -0.87 0.87
C SER A 69 -12.99 0.62 0.68
N GLU A 70 -13.21 1.36 1.76
CA GLU A 70 -13.47 2.79 1.70
C GLU A 70 -12.25 3.59 1.21
N TRP A 71 -11.06 3.22 1.68
CA TRP A 71 -9.82 3.83 1.18
C TRP A 71 -9.60 3.46 -0.28
N PHE A 72 -9.84 2.20 -0.65
CA PHE A 72 -9.73 1.73 -2.02
C PHE A 72 -10.74 2.41 -2.97
N ARG A 73 -11.95 2.76 -2.51
CA ARG A 73 -12.95 3.52 -3.26
C ARG A 73 -12.38 4.86 -3.74
N CYS A 74 -11.72 5.58 -2.85
CA CYS A 74 -11.10 6.87 -3.10
C CYS A 74 -9.89 6.80 -4.06
N LEU A 75 -9.24 5.63 -4.18
CA LEU A 75 -8.10 5.43 -5.07
C LEU A 75 -8.52 5.38 -6.54
N LYS A 76 -7.80 6.07 -7.42
CA LYS A 76 -7.97 6.00 -8.87
C LYS A 76 -7.59 4.63 -9.42
N LYS A 77 -8.19 4.24 -10.54
CA LYS A 77 -7.69 3.13 -11.36
C LYS A 77 -6.24 3.42 -11.80
N GLY A 78 -5.38 2.43 -11.69
CA GLY A 78 -3.92 2.59 -11.86
C GLY A 78 -3.22 3.30 -10.70
N GLY A 79 -3.95 3.77 -9.69
CA GLY A 79 -3.40 4.43 -8.51
C GLY A 79 -2.68 3.46 -7.59
N ILE A 80 -1.74 3.99 -6.81
CA ILE A 80 -0.92 3.23 -5.86
C ILE A 80 -1.59 3.27 -4.48
N PHE A 81 -1.72 2.10 -3.85
CA PHE A 81 -2.06 2.00 -2.44
C PHE A 81 -0.83 1.55 -1.66
N ARG A 82 -0.48 2.30 -0.61
CA ARG A 82 0.69 2.04 0.23
C ARG A 82 0.30 2.04 1.70
N ILE A 83 0.66 0.96 2.38
CA ILE A 83 0.31 0.73 3.78
C ILE A 83 1.53 0.22 4.56
N SER A 84 1.64 0.72 5.80
CA SER A 84 2.53 0.20 6.82
C SER A 84 1.73 -0.15 8.06
N VAL A 85 1.96 -1.33 8.62
CA VAL A 85 1.40 -1.80 9.90
C VAL A 85 2.53 -2.45 10.71
N PRO A 86 2.37 -2.64 12.03
CA PRO A 86 3.30 -3.45 12.81
C PRO A 86 3.47 -4.86 12.21
N ASP A 87 4.72 -5.26 11.91
CA ASP A 87 5.03 -6.60 11.37
C ASP A 87 5.13 -7.61 12.52
N PHE A 88 4.10 -8.42 12.70
CA PHE A 88 4.07 -9.44 13.75
C PHE A 88 5.26 -10.43 13.64
N SER A 89 5.75 -10.72 12.43
CA SER A 89 6.92 -11.59 12.25
C SER A 89 8.21 -10.91 12.72
N SER A 90 8.33 -9.60 12.52
CA SER A 90 9.48 -8.84 13.05
C SER A 90 9.43 -8.71 14.56
N LEU A 91 8.25 -8.42 15.12
CA LEU A 91 8.10 -8.28 16.58
C LEU A 91 8.41 -9.59 17.30
N THR A 92 7.94 -10.72 16.79
CA THR A 92 8.29 -12.05 17.36
C THR A 92 9.78 -12.34 17.26
N LYS A 93 10.45 -11.91 16.18
CA LYS A 93 11.90 -12.02 16.03
C LYS A 93 12.67 -11.17 17.04
N ILE A 94 12.25 -9.92 17.25
CA ILE A 94 12.84 -9.01 18.24
C ILE A 94 12.75 -9.64 19.64
N TYR A 95 11.53 -10.03 20.05
CA TYR A 95 11.32 -10.69 21.34
C TYR A 95 12.14 -11.97 21.51
N SER A 96 12.30 -12.76 20.45
CA SER A 96 13.12 -13.98 20.52
C SER A 96 14.61 -13.72 20.73
N ILE A 97 15.10 -12.52 20.41
CA ILE A 97 16.51 -12.12 20.58
C ILE A 97 16.77 -11.60 22.00
N ASP A 98 15.92 -10.69 22.48
CA ASP A 98 16.14 -9.99 23.75
C ASP A 98 15.37 -10.60 24.94
N ASN A 99 14.32 -11.38 24.68
CA ASN A 99 13.36 -11.87 25.67
C ASN A 99 12.73 -10.74 26.51
N ASP A 100 12.54 -9.57 25.91
CA ASP A 100 11.99 -8.39 26.57
C ASP A 100 10.72 -7.92 25.86
N LEU A 101 9.58 -8.03 26.55
CA LEU A 101 8.28 -7.62 26.02
C LEU A 101 8.22 -6.10 25.79
N GLU A 102 8.94 -5.30 26.59
CA GLU A 102 8.92 -3.84 26.50
C GLU A 102 9.41 -3.32 25.14
N ASN A 103 10.29 -4.08 24.47
CA ASN A 103 10.81 -3.72 23.16
C ASN A 103 9.80 -3.87 22.01
N ILE A 104 8.65 -4.53 22.26
CA ILE A 104 7.62 -4.78 21.25
C ILE A 104 6.22 -4.38 21.68
N ILE A 105 6.00 -4.02 22.95
CA ILE A 105 4.64 -3.84 23.50
C ILE A 105 3.87 -2.71 22.81
N GLY A 106 4.54 -1.59 22.50
CA GLY A 106 3.93 -0.45 21.80
C GLY A 106 3.43 -0.83 20.40
N PRO A 107 4.29 -1.32 19.50
CA PRO A 107 3.85 -1.82 18.18
C PRO A 107 2.84 -2.96 18.26
N LEU A 108 2.87 -3.78 19.32
CA LEU A 108 1.97 -4.93 19.46
C LEU A 108 0.56 -4.55 19.94
N LEU A 109 0.45 -3.67 20.94
CA LEU A 109 -0.80 -3.37 21.65
C LEU A 109 -1.25 -1.91 21.55
N GLY A 110 -0.48 -1.06 20.86
CA GLY A 110 -0.63 0.38 20.85
C GLY A 110 0.12 1.03 22.02
N GLY A 111 0.41 2.33 21.89
CA GLY A 111 1.08 3.10 22.94
C GLY A 111 0.20 3.38 24.16
N GLN A 112 -1.13 3.33 23.99
CA GLN A 112 -2.15 3.53 25.03
C GLN A 112 -1.99 4.83 25.85
N ASP A 113 -1.32 5.83 25.29
CA ASP A 113 -1.08 7.16 25.83
C ASP A 113 -2.22 8.15 25.52
N TYR A 114 -3.12 7.80 24.59
CA TYR A 114 -4.37 8.52 24.34
C TYR A 114 -5.51 7.55 23.99
N VAL A 115 -6.76 8.03 24.09
CA VAL A 115 -8.01 7.23 24.08
C VAL A 115 -8.12 6.26 22.90
N THR A 116 -7.54 6.59 21.75
CA THR A 116 -7.64 5.79 20.52
C THR A 116 -6.36 5.01 20.19
N ASN A 117 -5.29 5.12 21.01
CA ASN A 117 -4.01 4.44 20.76
C ASN A 117 -4.00 2.97 21.22
N PHE A 118 -4.94 2.19 20.70
CA PHE A 118 -5.04 0.76 20.96
C PHE A 118 -4.98 -0.02 19.65
N HIS A 119 -4.17 -1.08 19.61
CA HIS A 119 -4.14 -2.00 18.48
C HIS A 119 -5.12 -3.15 18.74
N TYR A 120 -6.17 -3.25 17.92
CA TYR A 120 -7.14 -4.34 17.98
C TYR A 120 -6.79 -5.51 17.06
N SER A 121 -5.90 -5.27 16.09
CA SER A 121 -5.54 -6.22 15.05
C SER A 121 -4.02 -6.27 14.89
N ALA A 122 -3.48 -7.47 14.65
CA ALA A 122 -2.09 -7.70 14.30
C ALA A 122 -1.99 -8.34 12.91
N PHE A 123 -0.91 -8.06 12.20
CA PHE A 123 -0.74 -8.48 10.82
C PHE A 123 0.62 -9.11 10.58
N ASP A 124 0.61 -10.18 9.79
CA ASP A 124 1.77 -10.71 9.08
C ASP A 124 1.59 -10.48 7.57
N TYR A 125 2.59 -10.88 6.77
CA TYR A 125 2.52 -10.74 5.31
C TYR A 125 1.29 -11.41 4.72
N ILE A 126 0.94 -12.62 5.19
CA ILE A 126 -0.14 -13.44 4.62
C ILE A 126 -1.49 -12.76 4.88
N SER A 127 -1.79 -12.43 6.14
CA SER A 127 -3.05 -11.83 6.55
C SER A 127 -3.27 -10.46 5.92
N LEU A 128 -2.26 -9.59 5.89
CA LEU A 128 -2.38 -8.28 5.23
C LEU A 128 -2.56 -8.44 3.72
N LYS A 129 -1.75 -9.28 3.06
CA LYS A 129 -1.88 -9.52 1.61
C LYS A 129 -3.27 -10.03 1.24
N VAL A 130 -3.83 -10.99 1.99
CA VAL A 130 -5.18 -11.52 1.75
C VAL A 130 -6.24 -10.41 1.86
N LEU A 131 -6.15 -9.52 2.85
CA LEU A 131 -7.08 -8.38 2.96
C LEU A 131 -6.96 -7.42 1.77
N LEU A 132 -5.74 -7.10 1.34
CA LEU A 132 -5.49 -6.24 0.18
C LEU A 132 -5.99 -6.87 -1.13
N GLU A 133 -5.83 -8.18 -1.31
CA GLU A 133 -6.37 -8.90 -2.48
C GLU A 133 -7.90 -8.91 -2.48
N LYS A 134 -8.53 -9.10 -1.32
CA LYS A 134 -9.99 -9.10 -1.19
C LYS A 134 -10.66 -7.79 -1.61
N ILE A 135 -10.02 -6.65 -1.33
CA ILE A 135 -10.54 -5.34 -1.76
C ILE A 135 -10.28 -5.08 -3.25
N GLY A 136 -9.58 -5.97 -3.95
CA GLY A 136 -9.29 -5.87 -5.38
C GLY A 136 -7.96 -5.20 -5.72
N LEU A 137 -7.01 -5.11 -4.78
CA LEU A 137 -5.67 -4.60 -5.05
C LEU A 137 -4.83 -5.69 -5.74
N GLU A 138 -4.08 -5.29 -6.77
CA GLU A 138 -3.24 -6.19 -7.57
C GLU A 138 -1.74 -5.87 -7.43
N SER A 139 -0.89 -6.80 -7.88
CA SER A 139 0.58 -6.69 -7.87
C SER A 139 1.14 -6.29 -6.50
N ILE A 140 0.65 -6.93 -5.44
CA ILE A 140 1.05 -6.63 -4.05
C ILE A 140 2.47 -7.10 -3.78
N HIS A 141 3.32 -6.19 -3.29
CA HIS A 141 4.70 -6.47 -2.95
C HIS A 141 5.20 -5.54 -1.83
N LYS A 142 6.33 -5.90 -1.24
CA LYS A 142 6.99 -5.03 -0.26
C LYS A 142 7.54 -3.77 -0.92
N TRP A 143 7.41 -2.62 -0.26
CA TRP A 143 8.08 -1.38 -0.67
C TRP A 143 9.16 -0.97 0.32
N ASN A 144 10.12 -0.17 -0.15
CA ASN A 144 11.19 0.36 0.69
C ASN A 144 10.84 1.80 1.09
N PRO A 145 10.68 2.10 2.39
CA PRO A 145 10.29 3.43 2.85
C PRO A 145 11.34 4.51 2.64
N ARG A 146 12.58 4.13 2.38
CA ARG A 146 13.66 5.03 1.99
C ARG A 146 13.63 5.39 0.49
N ARG A 147 12.77 4.76 -0.31
CA ARG A 147 12.67 4.95 -1.78
C ARG A 147 11.30 5.50 -2.19
N THR A 148 10.88 6.59 -1.55
CA THR A 148 9.62 7.28 -1.86
C THR A 148 9.81 8.79 -1.93
N CYS A 149 8.83 9.51 -2.46
CA CYS A 149 8.86 10.98 -2.47
C CYS A 149 8.78 11.61 -1.07
N HIS A 150 8.34 10.84 -0.06
CA HIS A 150 8.20 11.28 1.34
C HIS A 150 9.25 10.65 2.27
N SER A 151 10.27 9.97 1.75
CA SER A 151 11.25 9.25 2.58
C SER A 151 12.05 10.15 3.55
N HIS A 152 12.11 11.45 3.28
CA HIS A 152 12.77 12.44 4.14
C HIS A 152 11.95 12.79 5.40
N PHE A 153 10.70 12.35 5.48
CA PHE A 153 9.82 12.57 6.62
C PHE A 153 9.77 11.30 7.45
N TRP A 154 10.10 11.40 8.73
CA TRP A 154 10.09 10.25 9.62
C TRP A 154 8.65 9.85 9.96
N ASP A 155 8.39 8.53 9.91
CA ASP A 155 7.24 7.87 10.51
C ASP A 155 7.60 6.41 10.80
N PHE A 156 6.65 5.66 11.37
CA PHE A 156 6.88 4.28 11.78
C PHE A 156 7.17 3.32 10.62
N SER A 157 6.87 3.65 9.37
CA SER A 157 7.25 2.80 8.22
C SER A 157 8.77 2.59 8.14
N GLN A 158 9.55 3.53 8.68
CA GLN A 158 11.02 3.53 8.72
C GLN A 158 11.62 3.01 10.03
N ALA A 159 10.79 2.75 11.05
CA ALA A 159 11.26 2.41 12.39
C ALA A 159 11.92 1.02 12.46
N GLN A 160 12.90 0.89 13.35
CA GLN A 160 13.65 -0.33 13.58
C GLN A 160 13.94 -0.50 15.08
N THR A 161 13.97 -1.75 15.54
CA THR A 161 14.43 -2.14 16.87
C THR A 161 15.46 -3.25 16.70
N ASN A 162 16.63 -3.14 17.33
CA ASN A 162 17.74 -4.08 17.14
C ASN A 162 18.08 -4.32 15.66
N GLU A 163 18.09 -3.23 14.86
CA GLU A 163 18.30 -3.23 13.40
C GLU A 163 17.22 -3.99 12.58
N ILE A 164 16.18 -4.51 13.24
CA ILE A 164 15.06 -5.20 12.61
C ILE A 164 13.96 -4.19 12.32
N PRO A 165 13.50 -4.04 11.06
CA PRO A 165 12.34 -3.21 10.75
C PRO A 165 11.10 -3.69 11.49
N ILE A 166 10.40 -2.78 12.19
CA ILE A 166 9.19 -3.13 12.95
C ILE A 166 7.91 -3.10 12.10
N SER A 167 8.00 -2.60 10.87
CA SER A 167 6.87 -2.33 10.00
C SER A 167 6.82 -3.27 8.80
N LEU A 168 5.62 -3.79 8.53
CA LEU A 168 5.28 -4.51 7.33
C LEU A 168 4.79 -3.51 6.29
N ASN A 169 5.67 -3.20 5.34
CA ASN A 169 5.45 -2.19 4.31
C ASN A 169 4.98 -2.87 3.02
N LEU A 170 3.68 -2.83 2.71
CA LEU A 170 3.11 -3.36 1.46
C LEU A 170 2.57 -2.25 0.56
N GLN A 171 2.72 -2.44 -0.74
CA GLN A 171 2.08 -1.62 -1.75
C GLN A 171 1.49 -2.49 -2.86
N GLY A 172 0.47 -1.96 -3.53
CA GLY A 172 -0.13 -2.56 -4.71
C GLY A 172 -0.87 -1.49 -5.52
N TYR A 173 -1.57 -1.90 -6.57
CA TYR A 173 -2.24 -1.00 -7.48
C TYR A 173 -3.71 -1.35 -7.60
N LYS A 174 -4.56 -0.34 -7.76
CA LYS A 174 -5.94 -0.56 -8.16
C LYS A 174 -5.97 -0.87 -9.66
N PRO A 175 -6.54 -2.00 -10.09
CA PRO A 175 -6.51 -2.39 -11.49
C PRO A 175 -7.15 -1.33 -12.40
N ASP A 176 -6.48 -1.07 -13.52
CA ASP A 176 -7.06 -0.32 -14.62
C ASP A 176 -7.58 -1.31 -15.68
N ASN A 177 -8.91 -1.41 -15.78
CA ASN A 177 -9.59 -2.25 -16.76
C ASN A 177 -9.16 -1.92 -18.21
N ILE A 178 -8.64 -0.70 -18.46
CA ILE A 178 -8.14 -0.30 -19.78
C ILE A 178 -6.78 -0.94 -20.10
N LEU A 179 -5.85 -0.97 -19.13
CA LEU A 179 -4.58 -1.69 -19.29
C LEU A 179 -4.84 -3.19 -19.41
N ASN A 180 -5.71 -3.75 -18.57
CA ASN A 180 -6.02 -5.18 -18.64
C ASN A 180 -6.62 -5.59 -20.00
N SER A 181 -7.48 -4.78 -20.62
CA SER A 181 -8.00 -5.11 -21.96
C SER A 181 -6.96 -4.99 -23.07
N LYS A 182 -6.06 -4.00 -23.03
CA LYS A 182 -4.92 -3.89 -23.96
C LYS A 182 -3.90 -5.01 -23.76
N THR A 183 -3.50 -5.28 -22.52
CA THR A 183 -2.58 -6.35 -22.17
C THR A 183 -3.18 -7.72 -22.52
N GLN A 184 -4.46 -7.96 -22.25
CA GLN A 184 -5.14 -9.18 -22.71
C GLN A 184 -5.20 -9.28 -24.24
N SER A 185 -5.43 -8.16 -24.95
CA SER A 185 -5.39 -8.15 -26.41
C SER A 185 -3.98 -8.44 -26.95
N ILE A 186 -2.93 -7.92 -26.29
CA ILE A 186 -1.53 -8.20 -26.60
C ILE A 186 -1.19 -9.67 -26.33
N MET A 187 -1.51 -10.18 -25.15
CA MET A 187 -1.26 -11.57 -24.75
C MET A 187 -2.00 -12.55 -25.66
N LYS A 188 -3.24 -12.24 -26.04
CA LYS A 188 -4.00 -13.04 -27.01
C LYS A 188 -3.33 -13.06 -28.40
N LYS A 189 -2.79 -11.93 -28.87
CA LYS A 189 -2.03 -11.87 -30.13
C LYS A 189 -0.73 -12.68 -30.04
N ILE A 190 -0.07 -12.68 -28.88
CA ILE A 190 1.12 -13.48 -28.63
C ILE A 190 0.78 -14.99 -28.61
N GLU A 191 -0.30 -15.38 -27.94
CA GLU A 191 -0.81 -16.76 -27.90
C GLU A 191 -1.24 -17.27 -29.28
N GLU A 192 -1.96 -16.46 -30.07
CA GLU A 192 -2.33 -16.79 -31.44
C GLU A 192 -1.10 -17.01 -32.31
N LYS A 193 -0.05 -16.19 -32.16
CA LYS A 193 1.23 -16.38 -32.86
C LYS A 193 1.98 -17.63 -32.39
N LEU A 194 2.02 -17.91 -31.09
CA LEU A 194 2.66 -19.09 -30.49
C LEU A 194 2.07 -20.40 -31.03
N ILE A 195 0.74 -20.46 -31.20
CA ILE A 195 0.04 -21.65 -31.73
C ILE A 195 0.41 -21.93 -33.19
N HIS A 196 0.76 -20.90 -33.96
CA HIS A 196 1.08 -21.02 -35.39
C HIS A 196 2.58 -21.13 -35.68
N SER A 197 3.46 -20.91 -34.70
CA SER A 197 4.91 -20.75 -34.91
C SER A 197 5.75 -22.01 -34.69
N GLY A 198 5.14 -23.21 -34.66
CA GLY A 198 5.78 -24.53 -34.53
C GLY A 198 7.31 -24.54 -34.35
N ASP A 199 7.76 -24.75 -33.11
CA ASP A 199 9.15 -25.02 -32.69
C ASP A 199 10.29 -24.23 -33.40
N GLN A 200 10.12 -22.91 -33.58
CA GLN A 200 11.24 -22.00 -33.90
C GLN A 200 11.35 -20.88 -32.86
N SER A 201 12.00 -21.18 -31.74
CA SER A 201 12.12 -20.32 -30.56
C SER A 201 12.81 -18.97 -30.84
N GLU A 202 13.90 -18.94 -31.62
CA GLU A 202 14.65 -17.69 -31.88
C GLU A 202 13.88 -16.70 -32.76
N LYS A 203 13.23 -17.17 -33.82
CA LYS A 203 12.41 -16.32 -34.69
C LYS A 203 11.19 -15.78 -33.94
N PHE A 204 10.61 -16.60 -33.06
CA PHE A 204 9.51 -16.19 -32.19
C PHE A 204 9.94 -15.10 -31.20
N LEU A 205 11.10 -15.24 -30.54
CA LEU A 205 11.64 -14.25 -29.62
C LEU A 205 11.87 -12.90 -30.32
N GLN A 206 12.43 -12.92 -31.53
CA GLN A 206 12.63 -11.69 -32.31
C GLN A 206 11.30 -11.02 -32.70
N GLU A 207 10.25 -11.80 -33.00
CA GLU A 207 8.93 -11.25 -33.30
C GLU A 207 8.23 -10.65 -32.07
N VAL A 208 8.45 -11.22 -30.88
CA VAL A 208 7.95 -10.67 -29.61
C VAL A 208 8.69 -9.37 -29.28
N GLU A 209 10.01 -9.33 -29.41
CA GLU A 209 10.82 -8.12 -29.19
C GLU A 209 10.37 -6.97 -30.11
N ASN A 210 10.28 -7.22 -31.41
CA ASN A 210 9.82 -6.21 -32.38
C ASN A 210 8.39 -5.71 -32.09
N PHE A 211 7.53 -6.59 -31.56
CA PHE A 211 6.18 -6.20 -31.17
C PHE A 211 6.18 -5.32 -29.91
N LEU A 212 6.96 -5.68 -28.89
CA LEU A 212 7.11 -4.88 -27.68
C LEU A 212 7.67 -3.49 -27.99
N GLU A 213 8.65 -3.38 -28.90
CA GLU A 213 9.20 -2.11 -29.37
C GLU A 213 8.19 -1.24 -30.14
N SER A 214 7.17 -1.85 -30.74
CA SER A 214 6.12 -1.13 -31.47
C SER A 214 5.06 -0.49 -30.56
N ILE A 215 5.07 -0.80 -29.27
CA ILE A 215 4.16 -0.22 -28.29
C ILE A 215 4.73 1.14 -27.86
N PRO A 216 3.99 2.26 -28.02
CA PRO A 216 4.48 3.57 -27.61
C PRO A 216 4.78 3.61 -26.11
N GLU A 217 6.01 4.00 -25.75
CA GLU A 217 6.37 4.33 -24.37
C GLU A 217 5.63 5.59 -23.92
N TYR A 218 5.11 5.59 -22.68
CA TYR A 218 4.48 6.74 -22.02
C TYR A 218 5.36 7.26 -20.89
#